data_AF-A0AAV4FXA3-F1
#
_entry.id   AF-A0AAV4FXA3-F1
#
_cell.length_a   1.000
_cell.length_b   1.000
_cell.length_c   1.000
_cell.angle_alpha   90.00
_cell.angle_beta   90.00
_cell.angle_gamma   90.00
#
_symmetry.space_group_name_H-M   'P 1'
#
loop_
_entity.id
_entity.type
_entity.pdbx_description
1 polymer ?
#
loop_
_entity_poly.entity_id
_entity_poly.type
_entity_poly.pdbx_seq_one_letter_code
_entity_poly.pdbx_strand_id
1 'polypeptide(L)'
;MFGEDVVSQGGKIVRLQRSAWVSDSWSMGAGTYPRVGSNPAMWDIFSEPMCPGVYFAGEHTSFVNHGTVHGAYLSGLRAASQVMEDLCEQKRLEEVERERQRKQAKEAKQNEGSSTDKKAGNSMGKEDSKDEL
;
A
#
# COMPACT_ATOMS: atom_id res chain seq x y z
N MET A 1 19.15 23.73 -32.03
CA MET A 1 19.89 23.06 -30.92
C MET A 1 21.16 23.88 -30.66
N PHE A 2 21.72 23.93 -29.44
CA PHE A 2 23.01 24.64 -29.26
C PHE A 2 24.11 23.99 -30.11
N GLY A 3 24.89 24.78 -30.86
CA GLY A 3 26.04 24.31 -31.64
C GLY A 3 25.74 23.76 -33.04
N GLU A 4 24.51 23.93 -33.54
CA GLU A 4 24.09 23.48 -34.87
C GLU A 4 24.82 24.21 -36.01
N ASP A 5 25.18 25.46 -35.79
CA ASP A 5 26.04 26.31 -36.62
C ASP A 5 27.49 25.81 -36.69
N VAL A 6 28.06 25.38 -35.56
CA VAL A 6 29.43 24.84 -35.50
C VAL A 6 29.52 23.48 -36.19
N VAL A 7 28.49 22.64 -36.02
CA VAL A 7 28.42 21.32 -36.65
C VAL A 7 28.23 21.42 -38.16
N SER A 8 27.36 22.32 -38.63
CA SER A 8 27.07 22.50 -40.06
C SER A 8 28.24 23.11 -40.84
N GLN A 9 29.10 23.89 -40.19
CA GLN A 9 30.30 24.49 -40.80
C GLN A 9 31.55 23.57 -40.73
N GLY A 10 31.41 22.34 -40.22
CA GLY A 10 32.55 21.42 -40.08
C GLY A 10 33.55 21.84 -39.01
N GLY A 11 33.11 22.60 -38.00
CA GLY A 11 33.94 23.01 -36.89
C GLY A 11 34.48 21.81 -36.11
N LYS A 12 35.71 21.94 -35.60
CA LYS A 12 36.38 20.87 -34.83
C LYS A 12 35.63 20.61 -33.51
N ILE A 13 35.09 19.41 -33.33
CA ILE A 13 34.52 18.97 -32.05
C ILE A 13 35.63 18.92 -30.99
N VAL A 14 35.51 19.76 -29.96
CA VAL A 14 36.53 19.85 -28.89
C VAL A 14 36.28 18.81 -27.80
N ARG A 15 35.03 18.43 -27.56
CA ARG A 15 34.64 17.45 -26.55
C ARG A 15 33.31 16.80 -26.93
N LEU A 16 33.22 15.49 -26.71
CA LEU A 16 32.00 14.72 -26.78
C LEU A 16 31.81 13.97 -25.45
N GLN A 17 30.60 14.02 -24.89
CA GLN A 17 30.23 13.24 -23.72
C GLN A 17 28.89 12.58 -23.98
N ARG A 18 28.81 11.27 -23.74
CA ARG A 18 27.62 10.45 -23.92
C ARG A 18 27.24 9.85 -22.58
N SER A 19 25.97 9.96 -22.19
CA SER A 19 25.45 9.24 -21.03
C SER A 19 25.23 7.76 -21.35
N ALA A 20 25.31 6.91 -20.32
CA ALA A 20 25.07 5.48 -20.42
C ALA A 20 24.18 5.02 -19.26
N TRP A 21 23.04 5.69 -19.09
CA TRP A 21 22.13 5.53 -17.95
C TRP A 21 21.70 4.08 -17.69
N VAL A 22 21.44 3.30 -18.74
CA VAL A 22 21.00 1.90 -18.61
C VAL A 22 22.10 1.01 -18.01
N SER A 23 23.36 1.28 -18.32
CA SER A 23 24.51 0.51 -17.82
C SER A 23 25.13 1.09 -16.54
N ASP A 24 24.65 2.24 -16.07
CA ASP A 24 25.10 2.80 -14.80
C ASP A 24 24.53 1.99 -13.63
N SER A 25 25.40 1.55 -12.71
CA SER A 25 25.02 0.66 -11.60
C SER A 25 24.13 1.33 -10.56
N TRP A 26 24.09 2.67 -10.52
CA TRP A 26 23.31 3.43 -9.55
C TRP A 26 21.93 3.81 -10.09
N SER A 27 21.82 4.07 -11.39
CA SER A 27 20.57 4.52 -12.02
C SER A 27 19.80 3.39 -12.72
N MET A 28 20.52 2.46 -13.36
CA MET A 28 19.98 1.33 -14.15
C MET A 28 18.93 1.73 -15.22
N GLY A 29 18.87 3.02 -15.57
CA GLY A 29 17.79 3.61 -16.34
C GLY A 29 17.82 5.13 -16.23
N ALA A 30 17.06 5.82 -17.08
CA ALA A 30 16.98 7.28 -17.07
C ALA A 30 15.80 7.80 -16.23
N GLY A 31 14.65 7.12 -16.30
CA GLY A 31 13.48 7.45 -15.52
C GLY A 31 12.34 6.44 -15.69
N THR A 32 11.36 6.51 -14.81
CA THR A 32 10.18 5.65 -14.81
C THR A 32 9.18 6.03 -15.89
N TYR A 33 8.42 5.05 -16.38
CA TYR A 33 7.31 5.24 -17.31
C TYR A 33 6.25 4.14 -17.14
N PRO A 34 4.98 4.40 -17.46
CA PRO A 34 3.95 3.38 -17.44
C PRO A 34 4.12 2.43 -18.62
N ARG A 35 4.47 1.18 -18.33
CA ARG A 35 4.46 0.10 -19.32
C ARG A 35 3.02 -0.21 -19.73
N VAL A 36 2.80 -0.63 -20.98
CA VAL A 36 1.50 -1.13 -21.44
C VAL A 36 0.97 -2.19 -20.46
N GLY A 37 -0.27 -2.02 -20.01
CA GLY A 37 -0.91 -2.88 -19.01
C GLY A 37 -0.65 -2.49 -17.55
N SER A 38 0.10 -1.41 -17.28
CA SER A 38 0.27 -0.90 -15.92
C SER A 38 -1.00 -0.18 -15.43
N ASN A 39 -1.24 -0.26 -14.12
CA ASN A 39 -2.31 0.47 -13.44
C ASN A 39 -1.67 1.60 -12.61
N PRO A 40 -2.22 2.84 -12.61
CA PRO A 40 -1.80 3.91 -11.70
C PRO A 40 -1.61 3.48 -10.24
N ALA A 41 -2.46 2.59 -9.73
CA ALA A 41 -2.36 2.05 -8.37
C ALA A 41 -1.03 1.34 -8.07
N MET A 42 -0.28 0.93 -9.10
CA MET A 42 1.05 0.34 -8.92
C MET A 42 2.07 1.34 -8.36
N TRP A 43 1.94 2.64 -8.64
CA TRP A 43 2.78 3.68 -8.05
C TRP A 43 2.43 3.94 -6.60
N ASP A 44 1.14 3.81 -6.25
CA ASP A 44 0.67 3.98 -4.88
C ASP A 44 1.28 2.92 -3.95
N ILE A 45 1.51 1.70 -4.45
CA ILE A 45 2.23 0.64 -3.72
C ILE A 45 3.64 1.10 -3.33
N PHE A 46 4.38 1.76 -4.24
CA PHE A 46 5.71 2.30 -3.95
C PHE A 46 5.66 3.54 -3.05
N SER A 47 4.48 4.13 -2.84
CA SER A 47 4.29 5.25 -1.94
C SER A 47 4.03 4.80 -0.49
N GLU A 48 3.59 3.56 -0.30
CA GLU A 48 3.29 3.01 1.03
C GLU A 48 4.57 2.68 1.81
N PRO A 49 4.69 3.11 3.08
CA PRO A 49 5.84 2.75 3.90
C PRO A 49 5.80 1.26 4.28
N MET A 50 6.98 0.66 4.38
CA MET A 50 7.17 -0.64 5.01
C MET A 50 7.51 -0.44 6.50
N CYS A 51 6.46 -0.49 7.31
CA CYS A 51 6.55 -0.28 8.74
C CYS A 51 7.34 -1.39 9.45
N PRO A 52 8.08 -1.08 10.54
CA PRO A 52 8.00 0.16 11.33
C PRO A 52 8.95 1.31 10.93
N GLY A 53 9.74 1.22 9.86
CA GLY A 53 10.83 2.21 9.68
C GLY A 53 11.35 2.45 8.26
N VAL A 54 10.75 1.87 7.23
CA VAL A 54 11.18 2.08 5.84
C VAL A 54 10.13 2.90 5.10
N TYR A 55 10.55 4.04 4.57
CA TYR A 55 9.71 4.97 3.80
C TYR A 55 10.32 5.14 2.42
N PHE A 56 9.47 5.34 1.41
CA PHE A 56 9.88 5.39 0.02
C PHE A 56 9.58 6.76 -0.59
N ALA A 57 10.58 7.31 -1.27
CA ALA A 57 10.49 8.54 -2.05
C ALA A 57 11.27 8.36 -3.37
N GLY A 58 10.91 9.16 -4.36
CA GLY A 58 11.51 9.15 -5.69
C GLY A 58 10.48 9.38 -6.78
N GLU A 59 10.96 9.63 -7.99
CA GLU A 59 10.08 9.85 -9.15
C GLU A 59 9.17 8.65 -9.48
N HIS A 60 9.45 7.46 -8.96
CA HIS A 60 8.68 6.24 -9.18
C HIS A 60 7.59 5.99 -8.11
N THR A 61 7.40 6.90 -7.15
CA THR A 61 6.43 6.71 -6.05
C THR A 61 5.17 7.57 -6.19
N SER A 62 4.93 8.17 -7.36
CA SER A 62 3.73 8.96 -7.64
C SER A 62 3.37 8.86 -9.11
N PHE A 63 2.13 8.45 -9.41
CA PHE A 63 1.70 8.35 -10.80
C PHE A 63 1.56 9.71 -11.48
N VAL A 64 1.13 10.75 -10.75
CA VAL A 64 0.82 12.07 -11.35
C VAL A 64 2.07 12.74 -11.93
N ASN A 65 3.20 12.66 -11.23
CA ASN A 65 4.44 13.36 -11.58
C ASN A 65 5.60 12.37 -11.81
N HIS A 66 5.31 11.16 -12.30
CA HIS A 66 6.33 10.14 -12.52
C HIS A 66 7.36 10.58 -13.57
N GLY A 67 8.61 10.15 -13.45
CA GLY A 67 9.65 10.45 -14.44
C GLY A 67 10.16 11.90 -14.40
N THR A 68 9.89 12.65 -13.32
CA THR A 68 10.21 14.08 -13.22
C THR A 68 10.96 14.43 -11.93
N VAL A 69 11.78 15.48 -12.02
CA VAL A 69 12.52 16.04 -10.86
C VAL A 69 11.58 16.61 -9.81
N HIS A 70 10.53 17.34 -10.22
CA HIS A 70 9.56 17.91 -9.28
C HIS A 70 8.73 16.82 -8.59
N GLY A 71 8.41 15.72 -9.29
CA GLY A 71 7.79 14.55 -8.69
C GLY A 71 8.65 13.91 -7.61
N ALA A 72 9.96 13.74 -7.87
CA ALA A 72 10.90 13.26 -6.87
C ALA A 72 10.96 14.20 -5.65
N TYR A 73 11.02 15.51 -5.84
CA TYR A 73 10.98 16.50 -4.75
C TYR A 73 9.71 16.39 -3.89
N LEU A 74 8.53 16.42 -4.53
CA LEU A 74 7.25 16.33 -3.84
C LEU A 74 7.09 15.00 -3.09
N SER A 75 7.58 13.90 -3.66
CA SER A 75 7.58 12.60 -2.99
C SER A 75 8.47 12.58 -1.74
N GLY A 76 9.56 13.33 -1.73
CA GLY A 76 10.42 13.50 -0.56
C GLY A 76 9.71 14.24 0.57
N LEU A 77 8.99 15.32 0.25
CA LEU A 77 8.15 16.02 1.23
C LEU A 77 7.07 15.11 1.81
N ARG A 78 6.42 14.31 0.96
CA ARG A 78 5.43 13.31 1.39
C ARG A 78 6.04 12.29 2.36
N ALA A 79 7.15 11.67 2.01
CA ALA A 79 7.81 10.69 2.88
C ALA A 79 8.27 11.32 4.21
N ALA A 80 8.76 12.56 4.19
CA ALA A 80 9.09 13.30 5.40
C ALA A 80 7.85 13.51 6.29
N SER A 81 6.70 13.87 5.72
CA SER A 81 5.42 13.97 6.47
C SER A 81 5.05 12.64 7.12
N GLN A 82 5.15 11.53 6.37
CA GLN A 82 4.84 10.19 6.90
C GLN A 82 5.72 9.80 8.09
N VAL A 83 6.98 10.25 8.12
CA VAL A 83 7.89 10.07 9.25
C VAL A 83 7.49 10.96 10.42
N MET A 84 7.27 12.26 10.18
CA MET A 84 6.97 13.24 11.24
C MET A 84 5.61 12.99 11.91
N GLU A 85 4.65 12.43 11.17
CA GLU A 85 3.31 12.11 11.67
C GLU A 85 3.23 10.72 12.31
N ASP A 86 4.36 10.01 12.44
CA ASP A 86 4.43 8.66 12.99
C ASP A 86 3.46 7.68 12.30
N LEU A 87 3.28 7.81 10.98
CA LEU A 87 2.29 7.02 10.21
C LEU A 87 2.42 5.51 10.46
N CYS A 88 3.63 5.00 10.59
CA CYS A 88 3.84 3.58 10.85
C CYS A 88 3.41 3.13 12.24
N GLU A 89 3.53 4.01 13.24
CA GLU A 89 3.00 3.74 14.57
C GLU A 89 1.47 3.73 14.56
N GLN A 90 0.86 4.69 13.86
CA GLN A 90 -0.59 4.72 13.68
C GLN A 90 -1.11 3.42 13.04
N LYS A 91 -0.50 2.99 11.92
CA LYS A 91 -0.85 1.73 11.25
C LYS A 91 -0.70 0.50 12.14
N ARG A 92 0.36 0.46 12.97
CA ARG A 92 0.59 -0.62 13.94
C ARG A 92 -0.54 -0.68 14.97
N LEU A 93 -0.93 0.46 15.53
CA LEU A 93 -2.02 0.55 16.52
C LEU A 93 -3.37 0.15 15.90
N GLU A 94 -3.66 0.57 14.67
CA GLU A 94 -4.85 0.17 13.93
C GLU A 94 -4.90 -1.35 13.66
N GLU A 95 -3.76 -1.97 13.37
CA GLU A 95 -3.69 -3.43 13.20
C GLU A 95 -3.98 -4.17 14.52
N VAL A 96 -3.39 -3.72 15.63
CA VAL A 96 -3.67 -4.28 16.97
C VAL A 96 -5.16 -4.17 17.31
N GLU A 97 -5.79 -3.04 17.02
CA GLU A 97 -7.22 -2.85 17.29
C GLU A 97 -8.10 -3.73 16.39
N ARG A 98 -7.78 -3.85 15.10
CA ARG A 98 -8.47 -4.77 14.18
C ARG A 98 -8.37 -6.23 14.65
N GLU A 99 -7.22 -6.64 15.18
CA GLU A 99 -7.07 -7.99 15.75
C GLU A 99 -7.93 -8.20 16.99
N ARG A 100 -8.03 -7.21 17.88
CA ARG A 100 -8.89 -7.27 19.07
C ARG A 100 -10.37 -7.42 18.69
N GLN A 101 -10.84 -6.59 17.75
CA GLN A 101 -12.21 -6.66 17.26
C GLN A 101 -12.52 -8.01 16.60
N ARG A 102 -11.58 -8.55 15.82
CA ARG A 102 -11.71 -9.89 15.23
C ARG A 102 -11.80 -10.99 16.29
N LYS A 103 -11.05 -10.89 17.39
CA LYS A 103 -11.13 -11.86 18.52
C LYS A 103 -12.49 -11.78 19.23
N GLN A 104 -12.92 -10.57 19.61
CA GLN A 104 -14.22 -10.35 20.25
C GLN A 104 -15.40 -10.81 19.37
N ALA A 105 -15.37 -10.53 18.06
CA ALA A 105 -16.40 -10.98 17.14
C ALA A 105 -16.44 -12.51 16.98
N LYS A 106 -15.31 -13.20 17.13
CA LYS A 106 -15.26 -14.68 17.15
C LYS A 106 -15.84 -15.23 18.45
N GLU A 107 -15.50 -14.64 19.60
CA GLU A 107 -16.00 -15.04 20.92
C GLU A 107 -17.53 -14.84 21.05
N ALA A 108 -18.05 -13.72 20.55
CA ALA A 108 -19.50 -13.46 20.52
C ALA A 108 -20.27 -14.51 19.70
N LYS A 109 -19.76 -14.86 18.51
CA LYS A 109 -20.35 -15.91 17.64
C LYS A 109 -20.31 -17.31 18.28
N GLN A 110 -19.29 -17.60 19.08
CA GLN A 110 -19.19 -18.87 19.80
C GLN A 110 -20.19 -18.96 20.97
N ASN A 111 -20.40 -17.85 21.69
CA ASN A 111 -21.40 -17.80 22.77
C ASN A 111 -22.84 -17.91 22.25
N GLU A 112 -23.15 -17.29 21.12
CA GLU A 112 -24.47 -17.42 20.46
C GLU A 112 -24.78 -18.87 20.05
N GLY A 113 -23.78 -19.59 19.53
CA GLY A 113 -23.91 -21.02 19.17
C GLY A 113 -24.16 -21.95 20.36
N SER A 114 -23.67 -21.62 21.57
CA SER A 114 -23.89 -22.44 22.77
C SER A 114 -25.26 -22.22 23.45
N SER A 115 -25.92 -21.11 23.15
CA SER A 115 -27.24 -20.73 23.71
C SER A 115 -28.41 -21.45 23.02
N THR A 116 -28.28 -21.78 21.73
CA THR A 116 -29.34 -22.43 20.96
C THR A 116 -29.55 -23.91 21.27
N ASP A 117 -28.56 -24.60 21.87
CA ASP A 117 -28.67 -26.03 22.21
C ASP A 117 -29.34 -26.32 23.56
N LYS A 118 -29.62 -25.31 24.39
CA LYS A 118 -30.25 -25.51 25.72
C LYS A 118 -31.79 -25.37 25.75
N LYS A 119 -32.44 -25.12 24.61
CA LYS A 119 -33.92 -24.93 24.54
C LYS A 119 -34.72 -26.15 24.06
N ALA A 120 -34.11 -27.35 24.02
CA ALA A 120 -34.75 -28.60 23.60
C ALA A 120 -34.99 -29.61 24.74
N GLY A 121 -34.86 -29.21 26.00
CA GLY A 121 -35.01 -30.10 27.16
C GLY A 121 -35.84 -29.51 28.29
N ASN A 122 -37.15 -29.39 28.10
CA ASN A 122 -38.08 -29.50 29.23
C ASN A 122 -39.32 -30.30 28.80
N SER A 123 -39.29 -31.59 29.10
CA SER A 123 -40.25 -32.61 28.74
C SER A 123 -41.48 -32.61 29.65
N MET A 124 -42.65 -32.66 29.01
CA MET A 124 -43.67 -33.71 29.18
C MET A 124 -43.91 -34.24 30.61
N GLY A 125 -44.87 -33.66 31.32
CA GLY A 125 -45.56 -34.28 32.45
C GLY A 125 -46.96 -34.69 32.01
N LYS A 126 -47.23 -36.00 31.99
CA LYS A 126 -48.55 -36.61 31.80
C LYS A 126 -49.42 -36.32 33.02
N GLU A 127 -50.72 -36.13 32.81
CA GLU A 127 -51.74 -36.45 33.81
C GLU A 127 -53.00 -36.96 33.11
N ASP A 128 -53.63 -37.92 33.79
CA ASP A 128 -54.37 -39.03 33.23
C ASP A 128 -55.84 -38.71 32.90
N SER A 129 -56.34 -39.40 31.89
CA SER A 129 -57.77 -39.62 31.67
C SER A 129 -58.28 -40.65 32.69
N LYS A 130 -59.31 -40.30 33.46
CA LYS A 130 -60.32 -41.25 33.94
C LYS A 130 -61.70 -40.61 33.95
N ASP A 131 -62.61 -41.37 33.36
CA ASP A 131 -64.03 -41.13 33.19
C ASP A 131 -64.84 -41.16 34.50
N GLU A 132 -66.07 -40.66 34.37
CA GLU A 132 -67.21 -40.51 35.28
C GLU A 132 -67.48 -41.64 36.30
N LEU A 133 -67.71 -41.26 37.57
CA LEU A 133 -68.95 -41.45 38.39
C LEU A 133 -68.72 -41.00 39.85
#